data_AF-A0A2W6AZN4-F1
#
_entry.id   AF-A0A2W6AZN4-F1
#
_cell.length_a   1.000
_cell.length_b   1.000
_cell.length_c   1.000
_cell.angle_alpha   90.00
_cell.angle_beta   90.00
_cell.angle_gamma   90.00
#
_symmetry.space_group_name_H-M   'P 1'
#
loop_
_entity.id
_entity.type
_entity.pdbx_description
1 polymer ?
#
loop_
_entity_poly.entity_id
_entity_poly.type
_entity_poly.pdbx_seq_one_letter_code
_entity_poly.pdbx_strand_id
1 'polypeptide(L)'
;MTTDAVYAAANGPGGHLRAFSLGGADRWNLTSDGAFQAVTVLSGEIYAGGHFDYICSTTRAGTNGTCLDGRLTRHKLMSATSNATVTSWAPQADSAYGVGALDSSPGYGTVAAGGAFTTFKGRTITQPRFALFG
;
A
#
# COMPACT_ATOMS: atom_id res chain seq x y z
N MET A 1 3.48 -17.71 -9.37
CA MET A 1 4.92 -17.36 -9.41
C MET A 1 5.02 -15.89 -9.76
N THR A 2 5.52 -15.05 -8.84
CA THR A 2 5.69 -13.59 -8.99
C THR A 2 7.14 -13.21 -9.28
N THR A 3 7.95 -14.15 -9.75
CA THR A 3 9.41 -14.14 -9.57
C THR A 3 10.18 -13.10 -10.37
N ASP A 4 9.52 -12.31 -11.22
CA ASP A 4 10.24 -11.49 -12.20
C ASP A 4 10.14 -9.99 -11.91
N ALA A 5 9.71 -9.59 -10.72
CA ALA A 5 9.50 -8.18 -10.37
C ALA A 5 10.17 -7.78 -9.06
N VAL A 6 10.68 -6.54 -9.02
CA VAL A 6 10.99 -5.84 -7.77
C VAL A 6 9.87 -4.83 -7.52
N TYR A 7 9.31 -4.84 -6.32
CA TYR A 7 8.32 -3.85 -5.88
C TYR A 7 8.95 -2.88 -4.89
N ALA A 8 8.69 -1.59 -5.06
CA ALA A 8 9.27 -0.55 -4.21
C ALA A 8 8.19 0.40 -3.70
N ALA A 9 8.24 0.67 -2.40
CA ALA A 9 7.52 1.76 -1.74
C ALA A 9 8.43 2.99 -1.69
N ALA A 10 7.96 4.13 -2.19
CA ALA A 10 8.77 5.34 -2.30
C ALA A 10 7.98 6.62 -1.97
N ASN A 11 8.74 7.64 -1.58
CA ASN A 11 8.28 9.01 -1.35
C ASN A 11 8.35 9.87 -2.64
N GLY A 12 7.76 11.06 -2.61
CA GLY A 12 7.81 12.07 -3.68
C GLY A 12 6.71 13.12 -3.51
N PRO A 13 6.37 13.92 -4.54
CA PRO A 13 5.07 14.58 -4.62
C PRO A 13 3.96 13.52 -4.60
N GLY A 14 3.41 13.26 -3.42
CA GLY A 14 2.62 12.07 -3.14
C GLY A 14 3.48 10.88 -2.68
N GLY A 15 3.02 9.66 -2.93
CA GLY A 15 3.83 8.45 -2.76
C GLY A 15 3.75 7.59 -4.00
N HIS A 16 4.73 6.71 -4.17
CA HIS A 16 4.78 5.79 -5.29
C HIS A 16 4.93 4.34 -4.83
N LEU A 17 4.01 3.48 -5.28
CA LEU A 17 4.21 2.04 -5.29
C LEU A 17 4.59 1.66 -6.73
N ARG A 18 5.80 1.13 -6.89
CA ARG A 18 6.43 0.91 -8.19
C ARG A 18 6.71 -0.57 -8.39
N ALA A 19 6.65 -1.02 -9.64
CA ALA A 19 7.20 -2.29 -10.05
C ALA A 19 8.24 -2.12 -11.13
N PHE A 20 9.31 -2.92 -11.04
CA PHE A 20 10.39 -2.99 -11.99
C PHE A 20 10.61 -4.43 -12.42
N SER A 21 11.19 -4.65 -13.60
CA SER A 21 11.82 -5.93 -13.91
C SER A 21 13.06 -6.16 -13.03
N LEU A 22 13.55 -7.39 -12.96
CA LEU A 22 14.82 -7.68 -12.27
C LEU A 22 16.02 -6.94 -12.90
N GLY A 23 15.93 -6.56 -14.18
CA GLY A 23 16.91 -5.71 -14.86
C GLY A 23 16.71 -4.21 -14.63
N GLY A 24 15.75 -3.80 -13.81
CA GLY A 24 15.51 -2.40 -13.43
C GLY A 24 14.59 -1.60 -14.36
N ALA A 25 13.98 -2.22 -15.38
CA ALA A 25 13.04 -1.52 -16.25
C ALA A 25 11.71 -1.22 -15.52
N ASP A 26 11.25 0.04 -15.54
CA ASP A 26 9.93 0.42 -15.01
C ASP A 26 8.82 -0.41 -15.68
N ARG A 27 7.92 -0.95 -14.88
CA ARG A 27 6.71 -1.65 -15.35
C ARG A 27 5.46 -0.85 -15.10
N TRP A 28 5.28 -0.38 -13.88
CA TRP A 28 4.12 0.43 -13.51
C TRP A 28 4.39 1.25 -12.25
N ASN A 29 3.52 2.25 -12.05
CA ASN A 29 3.53 3.15 -10.92
C ASN A 29 2.08 3.40 -10.46
N LEU A 30 1.82 3.20 -9.18
CA LEU A 30 0.62 3.69 -8.51
C LEU A 30 1.01 4.89 -7.65
N THR A 31 0.25 5.98 -7.77
CA THR A 31 0.48 7.19 -7.00
C THR A 31 -0.56 7.31 -5.89
N SER A 32 -0.14 7.78 -4.72
CA SER A 32 -0.99 8.08 -3.56
C SER A 32 -0.84 9.54 -3.13
N ASP A 33 -1.73 9.98 -2.25
CA ASP A 33 -1.72 11.33 -1.67
C ASP A 33 -0.65 11.56 -0.59
N GLY A 34 0.04 10.50 -0.19
CA GLY A 34 1.17 10.55 0.72
C GLY A 34 2.06 9.31 0.58
N ALA A 35 3.09 9.20 1.39
CA ALA A 35 4.15 8.20 1.26
C ALA A 35 3.66 6.74 1.29
N PHE A 36 4.16 5.90 0.38
CA PHE A 36 4.27 4.46 0.67
C PHE A 36 5.56 4.22 1.45
N GLN A 37 5.48 3.41 2.50
CA GLN A 37 6.60 3.15 3.42
C GLN A 37 6.92 1.66 3.53
N ALA A 38 5.95 0.79 3.22
CA ALA A 38 6.12 -0.66 3.28
C ALA A 38 5.45 -1.34 2.09
N VAL A 39 6.04 -2.44 1.64
CA VAL A 39 5.48 -3.32 0.60
C VAL A 39 5.85 -4.77 0.90
N THR A 40 4.91 -5.68 0.70
CA THR A 40 5.16 -7.12 0.69
C THR A 40 4.28 -7.80 -0.36
N VAL A 41 4.59 -9.06 -0.68
CA VAL A 41 3.84 -9.85 -1.65
C VAL A 41 3.41 -11.15 -0.99
N LEU A 42 2.13 -11.50 -1.15
CA LEU A 42 1.58 -12.79 -0.72
C LEU A 42 0.73 -13.36 -1.85
N SER A 43 1.02 -14.58 -2.28
CA SER A 43 0.22 -15.35 -3.26
C SER A 43 -0.09 -14.62 -4.58
N GLY A 44 0.77 -13.69 -5.03
CA GLY A 44 0.53 -12.93 -6.26
C GLY A 44 0.04 -11.50 -6.06
N GLU A 45 -0.47 -11.20 -4.87
CA GLU A 45 -1.01 -9.89 -4.52
C GLU A 45 0.04 -9.05 -3.80
N ILE A 46 0.13 -7.77 -4.18
CA ILE A 46 1.05 -6.80 -3.62
C ILE A 46 0.30 -6.01 -2.56
N TYR A 47 0.78 -6.08 -1.32
CA TYR A 47 0.25 -5.31 -0.20
C TYR A 47 1.18 -4.15 0.10
N ALA A 48 0.62 -2.96 0.28
CA ALA A 48 1.40 -1.78 0.56
C ALA A 48 0.81 -0.97 1.71
N GLY A 49 1.69 -0.39 2.50
CA GLY A 49 1.38 0.40 3.68
C GLY A 49 2.13 1.72 3.67
N GLY A 50 1.58 2.72 4.33
CA GLY A 50 2.27 4.01 4.48
C GLY A 50 1.43 5.13 5.05
N HIS A 51 1.93 6.35 4.88
CA HIS A 51 1.30 7.58 5.33
C HIS A 51 0.47 8.21 4.19
N PHE A 52 -0.51 7.45 3.69
CA PHE A 52 -1.48 7.90 2.68
C PHE A 52 -2.93 7.63 3.15
N ASP A 53 -3.89 8.35 2.59
CA ASP A 53 -5.31 8.08 2.77
C ASP A 53 -5.98 7.65 1.46
N TYR A 54 -5.45 8.13 0.33
CA TYR A 54 -5.99 7.86 -0.98
C TYR A 54 -4.93 7.36 -1.95
N ILE A 55 -5.40 6.49 -2.85
CA ILE A 55 -4.70 6.16 -4.09
C ILE A 55 -5.29 7.03 -5.19
N CYS A 56 -4.44 7.67 -5.98
CA CYS A 56 -4.88 8.49 -7.11
C CYS A 56 -5.34 7.59 -8.26
N SER A 57 -6.40 8.00 -8.98
CA SER A 57 -6.92 7.25 -10.13
C SER A 57 -5.93 7.18 -11.29
N THR A 58 -4.97 8.11 -11.34
CA THR A 58 -3.86 8.14 -12.28
C THR A 58 -2.57 8.48 -11.53
N THR A 59 -1.44 8.49 -12.24
CA THR A 59 -0.16 8.92 -11.65
C THR A 59 -0.04 10.44 -11.46
N ARG A 60 -1.04 11.23 -11.87
CA ARG A 60 -1.01 12.70 -11.78
C ARG A 60 -1.35 13.17 -10.36
N ALA A 61 -0.30 13.55 -9.63
CA ALA A 61 -0.40 14.23 -8.34
C ALA A 61 0.10 15.68 -8.47
N GLY A 62 -0.65 16.61 -7.88
CA GLY A 62 -0.26 18.00 -7.73
C GLY A 62 0.64 18.21 -6.52
N THR A 63 0.76 19.48 -6.10
CA THR A 63 1.52 19.86 -4.92
C THR A 63 1.04 19.09 -3.69
N ASN A 64 1.99 18.63 -2.87
CA ASN A 64 1.75 17.84 -1.66
C ASN A 64 0.95 16.54 -1.89
N GLY A 65 1.00 15.95 -3.09
CA GLY A 65 0.38 14.66 -3.37
C GLY A 65 -1.10 14.72 -3.76
N THR A 66 -1.68 15.91 -3.93
CA THR A 66 -3.11 16.04 -4.26
C THR A 66 -3.44 15.29 -5.57
N CYS A 67 -4.29 14.26 -5.50
CA CYS A 67 -4.73 13.54 -6.70
C CYS A 67 -5.55 14.44 -7.62
N LEU A 68 -5.15 14.55 -8.89
CA LEU A 68 -5.78 15.48 -9.85
C LEU A 68 -6.94 14.89 -10.64
N ASP A 69 -7.02 13.56 -10.74
CA ASP A 69 -7.95 12.85 -11.63
C ASP A 69 -8.99 12.00 -10.89
N GLY A 70 -9.18 12.30 -9.62
CA GLY A 70 -9.94 11.46 -8.71
C GLY A 70 -9.04 10.55 -7.88
N ARG A 71 -9.69 9.93 -6.89
CA ARG A 71 -9.01 9.25 -5.81
C ARG A 71 -9.87 8.14 -5.23
N LEU A 72 -9.21 7.17 -4.62
CA LEU A 72 -9.80 5.99 -4.05
C LEU A 72 -9.34 5.82 -2.60
N THR A 73 -10.29 5.79 -1.67
CA THR A 73 -10.01 5.69 -0.23
C THR A 73 -9.43 4.32 0.14
N ARG A 74 -8.33 4.32 0.88
CA ARG A 74 -7.66 3.11 1.36
C ARG A 74 -7.29 3.17 2.84
N HIS A 75 -6.92 4.35 3.34
CA HIS A 75 -6.46 4.61 4.71
C HIS A 75 -5.33 3.66 5.14
N LYS A 76 -4.10 4.10 4.85
CA LYS A 76 -2.80 3.54 5.28
C LYS A 76 -2.43 2.15 4.75
N LEU A 77 -3.38 1.38 4.20
CA LEU A 77 -3.19 0.03 3.65
C LEU A 77 -3.96 -0.14 2.35
N MET A 78 -3.32 -0.75 1.36
CA MET A 78 -3.95 -1.14 0.09
C MET A 78 -3.32 -2.42 -0.44
N SER A 79 -3.99 -3.07 -1.39
CA SER A 79 -3.35 -4.09 -2.20
C SER A 79 -3.71 -3.98 -3.68
N ALA A 80 -2.85 -4.53 -4.52
CA ALA A 80 -2.94 -4.47 -5.96
C ALA A 80 -2.46 -5.78 -6.60
N THR A 81 -2.96 -6.05 -7.80
CA THR A 81 -2.46 -7.13 -8.65
C THR A 81 -1.10 -6.76 -9.25
N SER A 82 -0.39 -7.76 -9.79
CA SER A 82 0.88 -7.57 -10.50
C SER A 82 0.79 -6.65 -11.73
N ASN A 83 -0.42 -6.33 -12.20
CA ASN A 83 -0.68 -5.41 -13.32
C ASN A 83 -1.22 -4.04 -12.83
N ALA A 84 -0.86 -3.62 -11.62
CA ALA A 84 -1.25 -2.35 -11.02
C ALA A 84 -2.76 -2.12 -10.84
N THR A 85 -3.56 -3.19 -10.78
CA THR A 85 -5.00 -3.04 -10.48
C THR A 85 -5.21 -3.05 -8.98
N VAL A 86 -5.64 -1.92 -8.40
CA VAL A 86 -5.96 -1.84 -6.96
C VAL A 86 -7.17 -2.72 -6.65
N THR A 87 -7.04 -3.64 -5.68
CA THR A 87 -8.12 -4.56 -5.31
C THR A 87 -9.08 -3.91 -4.31
N SER A 88 -10.14 -4.63 -3.90
CA SER A 88 -11.10 -4.17 -2.88
C SER A 88 -10.58 -4.27 -1.44
N TRP A 89 -9.44 -4.91 -1.21
CA TRP A 89 -8.89 -5.06 0.14
C TRP A 89 -8.43 -3.70 0.68
N ALA A 90 -9.09 -3.26 1.76
CA ALA A 90 -8.84 -1.98 2.39
C ALA A 90 -9.30 -2.01 3.85
N PRO A 91 -8.44 -2.42 4.81
CA PRO A 91 -8.81 -2.56 6.23
C PRO A 91 -9.23 -1.27 6.94
N GLN A 92 -8.98 -0.11 6.34
CA GLN A 92 -9.31 1.22 6.87
C GLN A 92 -8.63 1.51 8.22
N ALA A 93 -7.30 1.45 8.28
CA ALA A 93 -6.56 1.71 9.52
C ALA A 93 -6.59 3.21 9.87
N ASP A 94 -6.88 3.55 11.14
CA ASP A 94 -6.70 4.93 11.59
C ASP A 94 -5.23 5.19 11.88
N SER A 95 -4.58 6.17 11.26
CA SER A 95 -3.23 6.51 11.67
C SER A 95 -2.78 7.89 11.21
N ALA A 96 -2.18 8.64 12.14
CA ALA A 96 -1.49 9.89 11.83
C ALA A 96 -0.07 9.69 11.26
N TYR A 97 0.53 8.49 11.41
CA TYR A 97 1.89 8.22 10.94
C TYR A 97 1.98 7.04 9.95
N GLY A 98 0.90 6.27 9.78
CA GLY A 98 0.80 5.23 8.77
C GLY A 98 1.27 3.84 9.23
N VAL A 99 1.50 2.99 8.24
CA VAL A 99 2.04 1.64 8.36
C VAL A 99 3.46 1.63 7.84
N GLY A 100 4.42 1.44 8.75
CA GLY A 100 5.84 1.49 8.45
C GLY A 100 6.47 0.14 8.14
N ALA A 101 5.79 -0.96 8.44
CA ALA A 101 6.27 -2.30 8.18
C ALA A 101 5.16 -3.23 7.69
N LEU A 102 5.48 -4.02 6.67
CA LEU A 102 4.67 -5.13 6.18
C LEU A 102 5.58 -6.32 5.95
N ASP A 103 5.13 -7.50 6.33
CA ASP A 103 5.79 -8.76 5.99
C ASP A 103 4.75 -9.83 5.69
N SER A 104 5.09 -10.79 4.82
CA SER A 104 4.18 -11.87 4.44
C SER A 104 4.66 -13.20 4.98
N SER A 105 3.72 -14.05 5.39
CA SER A 105 3.99 -15.42 5.76
C SER A 105 3.22 -16.37 4.83
N PRO A 106 3.86 -16.85 3.74
CA PRO A 106 3.20 -17.75 2.79
C PRO A 106 2.68 -19.04 3.43
N GLY A 107 3.38 -19.57 4.43
CA GLY A 107 2.95 -20.79 5.14
C GLY A 107 1.67 -20.64 5.95
N TYR A 108 1.34 -19.42 6.39
CA TYR A 108 0.11 -19.10 7.11
C TYR A 108 -0.91 -18.34 6.25
N GLY A 109 -0.58 -18.02 5.00
CA GLY A 109 -1.43 -17.19 4.14
C GLY A 109 -1.69 -15.80 4.72
N THR A 110 -0.75 -15.24 5.49
CA THR A 110 -0.97 -13.99 6.23
C THR A 110 -0.03 -12.86 5.84
N VAL A 111 -0.50 -11.63 6.03
CA VAL A 111 0.30 -10.40 6.00
C VAL A 111 0.28 -9.79 7.40
N ALA A 112 1.47 -9.57 7.96
CA ALA A 112 1.66 -8.82 9.18
C ALA A 112 1.85 -7.34 8.87
N ALA A 113 1.26 -6.47 9.69
CA ALA A 113 1.41 -5.03 9.60
C ALA A 113 1.83 -4.43 10.94
N GLY A 114 2.84 -3.57 10.88
CA GLY A 114 3.33 -2.76 12.00
C GLY A 114 3.19 -1.27 11.70
N GLY A 115 2.66 -0.49 12.65
CA GLY A 115 2.46 0.93 12.42
C GLY A 115 1.95 1.71 13.62
N ALA A 116 1.52 2.94 13.38
CA ALA A 116 0.99 3.81 14.43
C ALA A 116 -0.54 3.75 14.55
N PHE A 117 -1.18 2.75 13.93
CA PHE A 117 -2.63 2.59 13.96
C PHE A 117 -3.14 2.10 15.30
N THR A 118 -4.40 2.37 15.58
CA THR A 118 -5.09 1.95 16.81
C THR A 118 -6.35 1.14 16.55
N THR A 119 -6.99 1.38 15.41
CA THR A 119 -8.26 0.81 15.03
C THR A 119 -8.37 0.60 13.51
N PHE A 120 -9.35 -0.21 13.12
CA PHE A 120 -9.70 -0.52 11.74
C PHE A 120 -11.20 -0.37 11.48
N LYS A 121 -11.62 -0.49 10.22
CA LYS A 121 -13.01 -0.53 9.78
C LYS A 121 -13.83 0.64 10.36
N GLY A 122 -13.34 1.86 10.16
CA GLY A 122 -14.01 3.07 10.66
C GLY A 122 -14.06 3.13 12.19
N ARG A 123 -13.01 2.65 12.88
CA ARG A 123 -12.86 2.62 14.34
C ARG A 123 -13.73 1.62 15.09
N THR A 124 -14.25 0.61 14.39
CA THR A 124 -15.09 -0.44 15.01
C THR A 124 -14.29 -1.64 15.52
N ILE A 125 -13.05 -1.81 15.06
CA ILE A 125 -12.15 -2.87 15.51
C ILE A 125 -10.95 -2.21 16.19
N THR A 126 -10.76 -2.44 17.48
CA THR A 126 -9.58 -1.96 18.22
C THR A 126 -8.45 -2.98 18.11
N GLN A 127 -7.36 -2.61 17.45
CA GLN A 127 -6.18 -3.44 17.27
C GLN A 127 -4.96 -2.53 17.10
N PRO A 128 -4.27 -2.18 18.19
CA PRO A 128 -3.22 -1.18 18.13
C PRO A 128 -1.88 -1.75 17.69
N ARG A 129 -1.19 -0.99 16.84
CA ARG A 129 0.23 -1.09 16.45
C ARG A 129 0.66 -2.32 15.65
N PHE A 130 0.01 -3.46 15.84
CA PHE A 130 0.29 -4.70 15.14
C PHE A 130 -1.00 -5.38 14.70
N ALA A 131 -1.06 -5.86 13.46
CA ALA A 131 -2.21 -6.60 12.94
C ALA A 131 -1.75 -7.74 12.01
N LEU A 132 -2.53 -8.83 11.98
CA LEU A 132 -2.38 -9.92 11.03
C LEU A 132 -3.63 -9.96 10.14
N PHE A 133 -3.44 -10.12 8.84
CA PHE A 133 -4.50 -10.28 7.86
C PHE A 133 -4.32 -11.63 7.15
N GLY A 134 -5.38 -12.44 7.06
CA GLY A 134 -5.42 -13.75 6.40
C GLY A 134 -6.86 -14.18 6.19
#